data_AF-A0A1V1P6S3-F1
#
_entry.id   AF-A0A1V1P6S3-F1
#
_cell.length_a   1.000
_cell.length_b   1.000
_cell.length_c   1.000
_cell.angle_alpha   90.00
_cell.angle_beta   90.00
_cell.angle_gamma   90.00
#
_symmetry.space_group_name_H-M   'P 1'
#
loop_
_entity.id
_entity.type
_entity.pdbx_description
1 polymer ?
#
loop_
_entity_poly.entity_id
_entity_poly.type
_entity_poly.pdbx_seq_one_letter_code
_entity_poly.pdbx_strand_id
1 'polypeptide(L)'
;MLPAVSASLATSLTKAVPVAGQSIGVATAPVINGGFTYAIGKVMVRQFESGESFFTLNPEKEKEYYMEMFTEGKKIAFEMQKEKNQKNELKEVEKYVFINRTRP
;
A
#
# COMPACT_ATOMS: atom_id res chain seq x y z
N MET A 1 12.94 -6.74 -33.68
CA MET A 1 11.65 -6.06 -33.41
C MET A 1 10.65 -7.04 -32.75
N LEU A 2 10.95 -7.57 -31.55
CA LEU A 2 10.12 -8.59 -30.87
C LEU A 2 9.46 -8.19 -29.51
N PRO A 3 9.40 -6.92 -29.05
CA PRO A 3 8.69 -6.60 -27.79
C PRO A 3 7.16 -6.43 -27.94
N ALA A 4 6.64 -6.25 -29.16
CA ALA A 4 5.22 -5.98 -29.35
C ALA A 4 4.34 -7.23 -29.13
N VAL A 5 4.83 -8.42 -29.46
CA VAL A 5 4.05 -9.68 -29.36
C VAL A 5 3.95 -10.17 -27.92
N SER A 6 5.00 -9.99 -27.11
CA SER A 6 4.99 -10.37 -25.69
C SER A 6 4.08 -9.46 -24.85
N ALA A 7 4.08 -8.16 -25.12
CA ALA A 7 3.16 -7.22 -24.49
C ALA A 7 1.69 -7.56 -24.82
N SER A 8 1.42 -7.90 -26.08
CA SER A 8 0.07 -8.23 -26.56
C SER A 8 -0.49 -9.51 -25.92
N LEU A 9 0.34 -10.55 -25.75
CA LEU A 9 -0.07 -11.82 -25.11
C LEU A 9 -0.32 -11.65 -23.61
N ALA A 10 0.53 -10.88 -22.92
CA ALA A 10 0.32 -10.55 -21.50
C ALA A 10 -0.98 -9.75 -21.28
N THR A 11 -1.32 -8.83 -22.20
CA THR A 11 -2.59 -8.08 -22.15
C THR A 11 -3.84 -8.89 -22.50
N SER A 12 -3.71 -10.08 -23.09
CA SER A 12 -4.84 -10.99 -23.37
C SER A 12 -5.08 -11.97 -22.23
N LEU A 13 -4.02 -12.50 -21.61
CA LEU A 13 -4.12 -13.35 -20.41
C LEU A 13 -4.76 -12.61 -19.22
N THR A 14 -4.52 -11.31 -19.09
CA THR A 14 -5.17 -10.45 -18.08
C THR A 14 -6.67 -10.24 -18.32
N LYS A 15 -7.18 -10.43 -19.54
CA LYS A 15 -8.62 -10.41 -19.84
C LYS A 15 -9.33 -11.73 -19.52
N ALA A 16 -8.59 -12.83 -19.37
CA ALA A 16 -9.15 -14.15 -19.11
C ALA A 16 -9.60 -14.33 -17.64
N VAL A 17 -9.05 -13.54 -16.71
CA VAL A 17 -9.48 -13.53 -15.30
C VAL A 17 -9.81 -12.09 -14.88
N PRO A 18 -10.96 -11.54 -15.32
CA PRO A 18 -11.32 -10.12 -15.14
C PRO A 18 -11.52 -9.65 -13.69
N VAL A 19 -11.12 -10.44 -12.69
CA VAL A 19 -11.35 -10.18 -11.26
C VAL A 19 -10.14 -10.52 -10.38
N ALA A 20 -9.33 -11.52 -10.74
CA ALA A 20 -8.24 -11.98 -9.86
C ALA A 20 -7.11 -10.95 -9.72
N GLY A 21 -6.76 -10.24 -10.80
CA GLY A 21 -5.75 -9.17 -10.71
C GLY A 21 -6.23 -8.01 -9.83
N GLN A 22 -7.51 -7.71 -9.89
CA GLN A 22 -8.17 -6.62 -9.19
C GLN A 22 -8.35 -6.94 -7.71
N SER A 23 -8.71 -8.18 -7.35
CA SER A 23 -8.81 -8.60 -5.95
C SER A 23 -7.46 -8.58 -5.25
N ILE A 24 -6.40 -9.06 -5.91
CA ILE A 24 -5.02 -8.97 -5.41
C ILE A 24 -4.59 -7.51 -5.26
N GLY A 25 -4.89 -6.68 -6.27
CA GLY A 25 -4.60 -5.25 -6.24
C GLY A 25 -5.29 -4.56 -5.07
N VAL A 26 -6.59 -4.78 -4.87
CA VAL A 26 -7.36 -4.21 -3.75
C VAL A 26 -6.82 -4.69 -2.39
N ALA A 27 -6.41 -5.96 -2.27
CA ALA A 27 -5.88 -6.51 -1.03
C ALA A 27 -4.49 -5.94 -0.67
N THR A 28 -3.65 -5.66 -1.66
CA THR A 28 -2.25 -5.24 -1.45
C THR A 28 -2.02 -3.74 -1.55
N ALA A 29 -2.88 -3.01 -2.27
CA ALA A 29 -2.74 -1.58 -2.52
C ALA A 29 -2.59 -0.74 -1.24
N PRO A 30 -3.36 -0.95 -0.14
CA PRO A 30 -3.21 -0.15 1.07
C PRO A 30 -1.80 -0.23 1.66
N VAL A 31 -1.19 -1.41 1.64
CA VAL A 31 0.14 -1.65 2.19
C VAL A 31 1.22 -1.00 1.32
N ILE A 32 1.13 -1.18 0.00
CA ILE A 32 2.09 -0.61 -0.94
C ILE A 32 2.00 0.91 -0.95
N ASN A 33 0.79 1.46 -1.04
CA ASN A 33 0.55 2.90 -1.07
C ASN A 33 0.96 3.54 0.26
N GLY A 34 0.65 2.89 1.39
CA GLY A 34 1.06 3.37 2.72
C GLY A 34 2.58 3.36 2.89
N GLY A 35 3.26 2.31 2.44
CA GLY A 35 4.73 2.28 2.44
C GLY A 35 5.35 3.36 1.55
N PHE A 36 4.76 3.60 0.38
CA PHE A 36 5.21 4.61 -0.58
C PHE A 36 5.12 6.03 0.01
N THR A 37 3.97 6.42 0.54
CA THR A 37 3.76 7.76 1.11
C THR A 37 4.59 7.97 2.37
N TYR A 38 4.78 6.92 3.19
CA TYR A 38 5.66 6.96 4.35
C TYR A 38 7.12 7.24 3.96
N ALA A 39 7.64 6.50 2.98
CA ALA A 39 9.02 6.63 2.53
C ALA A 39 9.31 8.02 1.95
N ILE A 40 8.41 8.54 1.11
CA ILE A 40 8.55 9.89 0.55
C ILE A 40 8.57 10.95 1.66
N GLY A 41 7.67 10.85 2.63
CA GLY A 41 7.65 11.77 3.76
C GLY A 41 8.96 11.75 4.54
N LYS A 42 9.53 10.56 4.78
CA LYS A 42 10.82 10.42 5.49
C LYS A 42 11.99 11.02 4.72
N VAL A 43 12.08 10.77 3.41
CA VAL A 43 13.10 11.39 2.55
C VAL A 43 12.99 12.91 2.59
N MET A 44 11.78 13.45 2.50
CA MET A 44 11.57 14.90 2.57
C MET A 44 11.97 15.48 3.93
N VAL A 45 11.60 14.84 5.04
CA VAL A 45 11.99 15.27 6.40
C VAL A 45 13.52 15.31 6.52
N ARG A 46 14.21 14.25 6.11
CA ARG A 46 15.67 14.18 6.14
C ARG A 46 16.34 15.29 5.30
N GLN A 47 15.79 15.56 4.12
CA GLN A 47 16.28 16.62 3.23
C GLN A 47 16.10 18.02 3.84
N PHE A 48 15.01 18.25 4.56
CA PHE A 48 14.80 19.50 5.27
C PHE A 48 15.68 19.64 6.51
N GLU A 49 15.91 18.56 7.24
CA GLU A 49 16.78 18.53 8.42
C GLU A 49 18.26 18.77 8.06
N SER A 50 18.70 18.34 6.87
CA SER A 50 20.05 18.64 6.38
C SER A 50 20.23 20.12 5.98
N GLY A 51 19.16 20.91 5.98
CA GLY A 51 19.18 22.32 5.56
C GLY A 51 19.36 22.49 4.05
N GLU A 52 19.20 21.41 3.29
CA GLU A 52 19.29 21.45 1.83
C GLU A 52 17.98 21.94 1.20
N SER A 53 18.09 22.53 0.01
CA SER A 53 16.92 22.98 -0.74
C SER A 53 16.25 21.80 -1.45
N PHE A 54 14.95 21.89 -1.76
CA PHE A 54 14.27 20.91 -2.61
C PHE A 54 14.97 20.68 -3.96
N PHE A 55 15.62 21.72 -4.49
CA PHE A 55 16.30 21.66 -5.78
C PHE A 55 17.60 20.84 -5.75
N THR A 56 18.13 20.50 -4.58
CA THR A 56 19.36 19.73 -4.44
C THR A 56 19.12 18.24 -4.14
N LEU A 57 17.86 17.80 -4.11
CA LEU A 57 17.52 16.40 -3.91
C LEU A 57 18.20 15.54 -4.98
N ASN A 58 19.04 14.60 -4.54
CA ASN A 58 19.70 13.64 -5.42
C ASN A 58 19.05 12.25 -5.23
N PRO A 59 18.24 11.77 -6.19
CA PRO A 59 17.55 10.49 -6.09
C PRO A 59 18.50 9.29 -5.95
N GLU A 60 19.72 9.36 -6.50
CA GLU A 60 20.68 8.26 -6.41
C GLU A 60 21.23 8.13 -4.99
N LYS A 61 21.45 9.25 -4.29
CA LYS A 61 21.91 9.27 -2.89
C LYS A 61 20.81 8.84 -1.92
N GLU A 62 19.58 9.27 -2.18
CA GLU A 62 18.44 8.98 -1.30
C GLU A 62 17.79 7.62 -1.57
N LYS A 63 18.18 6.91 -2.63
CA LYS A 63 17.56 5.64 -3.03
C LYS A 63 17.61 4.58 -1.93
N GLU A 64 18.75 4.43 -1.28
CA GLU A 64 18.94 3.42 -0.23
C GLU A 64 18.04 3.73 0.98
N TYR A 65 18.07 4.99 1.43
CA TYR A 65 17.23 5.45 2.52
C TYR A 65 15.72 5.34 2.18
N TYR A 66 15.33 5.70 0.96
CA TYR A 66 13.96 5.50 0.49
C TYR A 66 13.55 4.02 0.56
N MET A 67 14.39 3.08 0.12
CA MET A 67 14.07 1.65 0.13
C MET A 67 13.95 1.09 1.54
N GLU A 68 14.78 1.57 2.46
CA GLU A 68 14.71 1.25 3.88
C GLU A 68 13.36 1.72 4.46
N MET A 69 13.04 3.01 4.29
CA MET A 69 11.81 3.61 4.78
C MET A 69 10.57 3.03 4.09
N PHE A 70 10.66 2.63 2.81
CA PHE A 70 9.58 1.94 2.10
C PHE A 70 9.31 0.56 2.70
N THR A 71 10.36 -0.16 3.07
CA THR A 71 10.23 -1.47 3.72
C THR A 71 9.63 -1.34 5.11
N GLU A 72 10.07 -0.35 5.89
CA GLU A 72 9.49 -0.02 7.19
C GLU A 72 8.02 0.41 7.05
N GLY A 73 7.73 1.34 6.15
CA GLY A 73 6.39 1.84 5.89
C GLY A 73 5.41 0.75 5.46
N LYS A 74 5.85 -0.25 4.67
CA LYS A 74 5.03 -1.43 4.35
C LYS A 74 4.70 -2.24 5.60
N LYS A 75 5.63 -2.43 6.55
CA LYS A 75 5.35 -3.16 7.80
C LYS A 75 4.31 -2.42 8.63
N ILE A 76 4.51 -1.11 8.81
CA ILE A 76 3.57 -0.25 9.55
C ILE A 76 2.19 -0.28 8.90
N ALA A 77 2.11 -0.08 7.58
CA ALA A 77 0.84 -0.09 6.85
C ALA A 77 0.15 -1.47 6.92
N PHE A 78 0.92 -2.55 6.91
CA PHE A 78 0.38 -3.91 7.08
C PHE A 78 -0.20 -4.13 8.48
N GLU A 79 0.48 -3.68 9.53
CA GLU A 79 -0.02 -3.75 10.91
C GLU A 79 -1.29 -2.92 11.09
N MET A 80 -1.31 -1.68 10.57
CA MET A 80 -2.50 -0.83 10.57
C MET A 80 -3.68 -1.48 9.83
N GLN A 81 -3.43 -2.13 8.69
CA GLN A 81 -4.46 -2.83 7.93
C GLN A 81 -5.01 -4.04 8.71
N LYS A 82 -4.13 -4.79 9.38
CA LYS A 82 -4.52 -5.93 10.23
C LYS A 82 -5.40 -5.47 11.40
N GLU A 83 -5.01 -4.41 12.10
CA GLU A 83 -5.80 -3.84 13.19
C GLU A 83 -7.16 -3.33 12.71
N LYS A 84 -7.20 -2.68 11.55
CA LYS A 84 -8.46 -2.19 10.95
C LYS A 84 -9.40 -3.35 10.63
N ASN A 85 -8.89 -4.44 10.07
CA ASN A 85 -9.67 -5.63 9.79
C ASN A 85 -10.23 -6.24 11.09
N GLN A 86 -9.41 -6.41 12.11
CA GLN A 86 -9.85 -6.92 13.42
C GLN A 86 -10.93 -6.04 14.07
N LYS A 87 -10.75 -4.70 14.03
CA LYS A 87 -11.75 -3.75 14.53
C LYS A 87 -13.06 -3.83 13.75
N ASN A 88 -13.03 -4.12 12.46
CA ASN A 88 -14.25 -4.30 11.66
C ASN A 88 -14.99 -5.58 12.05
N GLU A 89 -14.27 -6.69 12.25
CA GLU A 89 -14.85 -7.96 12.73
C GLU A 89 -15.52 -7.78 14.10
N LEU A 90 -14.85 -7.08 15.03
CA LEU A 90 -15.40 -6.78 16.36
C LEU A 90 -16.68 -5.94 16.29
N LYS A 91 -16.71 -4.91 15.42
CA LYS A 91 -17.90 -4.07 15.20
C LYS A 91 -19.06 -4.86 14.63
N GLU A 92 -18.79 -5.84 13.77
CA GLU A 92 -19.83 -6.69 13.18
C GLU A 92 -20.46 -7.63 14.22
N VAL A 93 -19.63 -8.23 15.08
CA VAL A 93 -20.10 -9.03 16.22
C VAL A 93 -20.90 -8.18 17.19
N GLU A 94 -20.40 -6.99 17.55
CA GLU A 94 -21.10 -6.08 18.47
C GLU A 94 -22.47 -5.66 17.92
N LYS A 95 -22.56 -5.37 16.61
CA LYS A 95 -23.81 -5.07 15.93
C LYS A 95 -24.78 -6.26 15.97
N TYR A 96 -24.30 -7.48 15.74
CA TYR A 96 -25.12 -8.70 15.80
C TYR A 96 -25.65 -8.95 17.22
N VAL A 97 -24.80 -8.82 18.24
CA VAL A 97 -25.18 -8.97 19.65
C VAL A 97 -26.19 -7.89 20.04
N PHE A 98 -25.98 -6.65 19.64
CA PHE A 98 -26.90 -5.55 19.91
C PHE A 98 -28.29 -5.81 19.30
N ILE A 99 -28.36 -6.16 18.01
CA ILE A 99 -29.63 -6.44 17.30
C ILE A 99 -30.41 -7.58 17.98
N ASN A 100 -29.74 -8.66 18.39
CA ASN A 100 -30.41 -9.79 19.04
C ASN A 100 -30.78 -9.50 20.51
N ARG A 101 -30.08 -8.58 21.18
CA ARG A 101 -30.38 -8.18 22.56
C ARG A 101 -31.58 -7.22 22.66
N THR A 102 -31.92 -6.52 21.58
CA THR A 102 -33.02 -5.54 21.52
C THR A 102 -34.30 -6.06 20.85
N ARG A 103 -34.38 -7.34 20.49
CA ARG A 103 -35.66 -7.95 20.04
C ARG A 103 -36.55 -8.22 21.27
N PRO A 104 -37.80 -7.74 21.30
CA PRO A 104 -38.74 -8.02 22.38
C PRO A 104 -39.11 -9.50 22.45
#